data_AF-A0A3A1WNE0-F1
#
_entry.id   AF-A0A3A1WNE0-F1
#
_cell.length_a   1.000
_cell.length_b   1.000
_cell.length_c   1.000
_cell.angle_alpha   90.00
_cell.angle_beta   90.00
_cell.angle_gamma   90.00
#
_symmetry.space_group_name_H-M   'P 1'
#
loop_
_entity.id
_entity.type
_entity.pdbx_description
1 polymer ?
#
loop_
_entity_poly.entity_id
_entity_poly.type
_entity_poly.pdbx_seq_one_letter_code
_entity_poly.pdbx_strand_id
1 'polypeptide(L)' 'MSIARRLRSVFSAPSPEDRALAYLNESTSIADLERREREIDAGRFRQHRHRF' A
#
# COMPACT_ATOMS: atom_id res chain seq x y z
N MET A 1 25.88 12.58 -10.29
CA MET A 1 24.48 12.31 -9.89
C MET A 1 23.69 11.91 -11.14
N SER A 2 23.40 10.62 -11.33
CA SER A 2 22.87 10.07 -12.59
C SER A 2 21.35 10.19 -12.67
N ILE A 3 20.85 10.85 -13.71
CA ILE A 3 19.44 10.97 -14.11
C ILE A 3 18.70 9.62 -14.13
N ALA A 4 19.42 8.53 -14.46
CA ALA A 4 18.86 7.18 -14.47
C ALA A 4 18.34 6.73 -13.08
N ARG A 5 18.97 7.16 -11.98
CA ARG A 5 18.52 6.81 -10.61
C ARG A 5 17.20 7.51 -10.25
N ARG A 6 17.02 8.76 -10.70
CA ARG A 6 15.77 9.52 -10.50
C ARG A 6 14.62 8.94 -11.32
N LEU A 7 14.88 8.46 -12.53
CA LEU A 7 13.86 7.79 -13.34
C LEU A 7 13.43 6.47 -12.67
N ARG A 8 14.37 5.68 -12.15
CA ARG A 8 14.03 4.43 -11.43
C ARG A 8 13.20 4.66 -10.17
N SER A 9 13.43 5.74 -9.42
CA SER A 9 12.62 6.04 -8.23
C SER A 9 11.16 6.39 -8.54
N VAL A 10 10.89 6.93 -9.74
CA VAL A 10 9.53 7.25 -10.19
C VAL A 10 8.78 6.00 -10.66
N PHE A 11 9.50 4.98 -11.15
CA PHE A 11 8.93 3.66 -11.50
C PHE A 11 8.98 2.64 -10.35
N SER A 12 9.34 3.06 -9.14
CA SER A 12 9.30 2.17 -7.97
C SER A 12 7.87 1.70 -7.73
N ALA A 13 7.71 0.41 -7.44
CA ALA A 13 6.40 -0.15 -7.10
C ALA A 13 5.76 0.64 -5.93
N PRO A 14 4.44 0.85 -5.93
CA PRO A 14 3.75 1.60 -4.89
C PRO A 14 4.04 0.99 -3.53
N SER A 15 4.26 1.85 -2.53
CA SER A 15 4.52 1.42 -1.15
C SER A 15 3.32 0.65 -0.58
N PRO A 16 3.51 -0.20 0.44
CA PRO A 16 2.39 -0.79 1.17
C PRO A 16 1.36 0.24 1.64
N GLU A 17 1.84 1.42 2.07
CA GLU A 17 1.02 2.53 2.52
C GLU A 17 0.16 3.10 1.39
N ASP A 18 0.75 3.30 0.20
CA ASP A 18 0.01 3.78 -0.98
C ASP A 18 -1.09 2.79 -1.39
N ARG A 19 -0.81 1.49 -1.30
CA ARG A 19 -1.78 0.43 -1.60
C ARG A 19 -2.90 0.38 -0.57
N ALA A 20 -2.58 0.56 0.71
CA ALA A 20 -3.57 0.63 1.77
C ALA A 20 -4.49 1.84 1.58
N LEU A 21 -3.93 3.00 1.24
CA LEU A 21 -4.70 4.22 0.97
C LEU A 21 -5.61 4.06 -0.25
N ALA A 22 -5.09 3.53 -1.36
CA ALA A 22 -5.90 3.24 -2.54
C ALA A 22 -7.05 2.26 -2.21
N TYR A 23 -6.77 1.24 -1.39
CA TYR A 23 -7.78 0.28 -0.96
C TYR A 23 -8.88 0.92 -0.11
N LEU A 24 -8.55 1.86 0.77
CA LEU A 24 -9.54 2.63 1.54
C LEU A 24 -10.37 3.57 0.64
N ASN A 25 -9.74 4.21 -0.34
CA ASN A 25 -10.41 5.13 -1.28
C ASN A 25 -11.42 4.43 -2.20
N GLU A 26 -11.29 3.13 -2.40
CA GLU A 26 -12.26 2.31 -3.12
C GLU A 26 -13.53 2.00 -2.30
N SER A 27 -13.61 2.44 -1.03
CA SER A 27 -14.79 2.22 -0.20
C SER A 27 -16.01 2.96 -0.76
N THR A 28 -17.15 2.27 -0.78
CA THR A 28 -18.42 2.81 -1.32
C THR A 28 -19.41 3.21 -0.22
N SER A 29 -19.11 2.85 1.03
CA SER A 29 -19.93 3.15 2.21
C SER A 29 -19.08 3.11 3.48
N ILE A 30 -19.60 3.66 4.58
CA ILE A 30 -18.92 3.62 5.90
C ILE A 30 -18.70 2.19 6.39
N ALA A 31 -19.69 1.30 6.22
CA ALA A 31 -19.55 -0.10 6.63
C ALA A 31 -18.46 -0.83 5.82
N ASP A 32 -18.31 -0.51 4.53
CA ASP A 32 -17.21 -1.04 3.72
C ASP A 32 -15.86 -0.46 4.17
N LEU A 33 -15.78 0.84 4.44
CA LEU A 33 -14.58 1.50 4.95
C LEU A 33 -14.08 0.82 6.24
N GLU A 34 -14.96 0.66 7.24
CA GLU A 34 -14.61 0.01 8.51
C GLU A 34 -14.14 -1.43 8.32
N ARG A 35 -14.77 -2.18 7.41
CA ARG A 35 -14.32 -3.53 7.07
C ARG A 35 -12.91 -3.50 6.49
N ARG A 36 -12.63 -2.60 5.54
CA ARG A 36 -11.32 -2.47 4.90
C ARG A 36 -10.24 -2.05 5.90
N GLU A 37 -10.56 -1.14 6.82
CA GLU A 37 -9.67 -0.75 7.92
C GLU A 37 -9.28 -1.96 8.78
N ARG A 38 -10.26 -2.78 9.20
CA ARG A 38 -9.98 -4.01 9.97
C ARG A 38 -9.09 -5.00 9.23
N GLU A 39 -9.26 -5.12 7.92
CA GLU A 39 -8.41 -6.00 7.10
C GLU A 39 -6.97 -5.46 6.99
N ILE A 40 -6.80 -4.14 6.90
CA ILE A 40 -5.48 -3.49 6.94
C ILE A 40 -4.82 -3.76 8.30
N ASP A 41 -5.55 -3.58 9.40
CA ASP A 41 -5.07 -3.82 10.76
C ASP A 41 -4.71 -5.30 10.98
N ALA A 42 -5.47 -6.22 10.38
CA ALA A 42 -5.15 -7.65 10.35
C ALA A 42 -3.86 -7.97 9.54
N GLY A 43 -3.30 -6.99 8.85
CA GLY A 43 -2.01 -7.08 8.19
C GLY A 43 -2.08 -7.33 6.68
N ARG A 44 -3.22 -7.06 6.01
CA ARG A 44 -3.41 -7.28 4.57
C ARG A 44 -2.28 -6.73 3.68
N PHE A 45 -1.65 -5.61 4.06
CA PHE A 45 -0.54 -5.00 3.33
C PHE A 45 0.81 -5.10 4.02
N ARG A 46 0.92 -5.81 5.15
CA ARG A 46 2.22 -6.06 5.76
C ARG A 46 3.03 -6.94 4.81
N GLN A 47 4.11 -6.40 4.25
CA GLN A 47 5.06 -7.19 3.51
C GLN A 47 5.64 -8.23 4.49
N HIS A 48 5.28 -9.49 4.31
CA HIS A 48 6.01 -10.60 4.92
C HIS A 48 7.43 -10.60 4.35
N ARG A 49 8.28 -9.73 4.90
CA ARG A 49 9.72 -9.84 4.78
C ARG A 49 10.10 -11.07 5.59
N HIS A 50 9.96 -12.22 4.96
CA HIS A 50 10.41 -13.49 5.51
C HIS A 50 11.89 -13.31 5.85
N ARG A 51 12.16 -13.39 7.16
CA ARG A 51 13.48 -13.39 7.75
C ARG A 51 14.05 -14.79 7.45
N PHE A 52 15.14 -14.84 6.69
CA PHE A 52 16.07 -15.98 6.76
C PHE A 52 17.14 -15.61 7.78
#